data_AF-A0A1T4YV60-F1
#
_entry.id   AF-A0A1T4YV60-F1
#
_cell.length_a   1.000
_cell.length_b   1.000
_cell.length_c   1.000
_cell.angle_alpha   90.00
_cell.angle_beta   90.00
_cell.angle_gamma   90.00
#
_symmetry.space_group_name_H-M   'P 1'
#
loop_
_entity.id
_entity.type
_entity.pdbx_description
1 polymer ?
#
loop_
_entity_poly.entity_id
_entity_poly.type
_entity_poly.pdbx_seq_one_letter_code
_entity_poly.pdbx_strand_id
1 'polypeptide(L)'
;MMNSLVAPTFFKALFFCLVVAILYGVVPSHAFLTAWGGFLLLRLLALVGEFRSRVHSPLKWKEWEQQAIHYYQSLSEEELAEEALYQGLSPTATPEELAAQQIERNRRTLPVRRPSKVILAEAFGLLGFGVLLPILILLSTHEFVALHRNRGWTEALILVGCLALYAWPWIWEKSHRAQRQATFWWALPVPPLAGMLVFIVMQDHAYLNPWNPEHKRLAAERVLSITDNVVAGEFSDAVQDYAEQLDGEGKSQEALRMAQEALRLNAENNRAYEMVSRLDSSSILISSGTKEAANLPYWQSSAEIPEVRTCKLDSSLNSVAVLTVILVRLGDVPEPLLKAVGYVIEQETGMPVLLSDQVVPLPEHTRRRGLLGEVQWDVNVMLPALQRTVHDSPRAPLRYLLITAADIYMGDANYVFSCSSNFGGVVSYARYLDISDGEEALRFRLAKQSLGCIIKSLGISTSPDRACVTSYTRSVPEFDRKGNRPNALTAKLMQGVIQRTNQEWALIRGSLR
;
A
#
# COMPACT_ATOMS: atom_id res chain seq x y z
N MET A 1 16.01 -37.16 -20.00
CA MET A 1 14.54 -37.27 -20.21
C MET A 1 13.89 -37.46 -18.85
N MET A 2 13.55 -36.37 -18.14
CA MET A 2 12.79 -36.46 -16.89
C MET A 2 11.30 -36.61 -17.23
N ASN A 3 10.76 -37.77 -16.83
CA ASN A 3 9.37 -38.23 -16.71
C ASN A 3 8.23 -37.28 -17.14
N SER A 4 7.63 -37.59 -18.29
CA SER A 4 6.37 -37.00 -18.79
C SER A 4 5.13 -37.32 -17.93
N LEU A 5 5.17 -38.40 -17.14
CA LEU A 5 4.14 -38.73 -16.14
C LEU A 5 4.20 -37.84 -14.90
N VAL A 6 5.37 -37.25 -14.61
CA VAL A 6 5.54 -36.35 -13.45
C VAL A 6 4.90 -35.00 -13.72
N ALA A 7 4.89 -34.51 -14.96
CA ALA A 7 4.41 -33.16 -15.27
C ALA A 7 2.97 -32.85 -14.81
N PRO A 8 1.92 -33.62 -15.18
CA PRO A 8 0.55 -33.28 -14.78
C PRO A 8 0.31 -33.43 -13.26
N THR A 9 0.93 -34.42 -12.61
CA THR A 9 0.85 -34.59 -11.15
C THR A 9 1.67 -33.53 -10.41
N PHE A 10 2.81 -33.12 -10.96
CA PHE A 10 3.67 -32.06 -10.43
C PHE A 10 2.99 -30.71 -10.50
N PHE A 11 2.36 -30.36 -11.62
CA PHE A 11 1.64 -29.08 -11.73
C PHE A 11 0.39 -29.06 -10.84
N LYS A 12 -0.31 -30.19 -10.66
CA LYS A 12 -1.41 -30.30 -9.70
C LYS A 12 -0.92 -30.15 -8.25
N ALA A 13 0.18 -30.79 -7.90
CA ALA A 13 0.80 -30.67 -6.58
C ALA A 13 1.34 -29.25 -6.33
N LEU A 14 2.01 -28.65 -7.32
CA LEU A 14 2.51 -27.28 -7.25
C LEU A 14 1.36 -26.28 -7.10
N PHE A 15 0.28 -26.44 -7.86
CA PHE A 15 -0.93 -25.65 -7.71
C PHE A 15 -1.53 -25.79 -6.31
N PHE A 16 -1.67 -27.02 -5.81
CA PHE A 16 -2.20 -27.27 -4.47
C PHE A 16 -1.32 -26.66 -3.37
N CYS A 17 0.01 -26.84 -3.46
CA CYS A 17 0.96 -26.22 -2.53
C CYS A 17 0.88 -24.70 -2.57
N LEU A 18 0.72 -24.10 -3.76
CA LEU A 18 0.54 -22.66 -3.91
C LEU A 18 -0.75 -22.18 -3.22
N VAL A 19 -1.88 -22.86 -3.46
CA VAL A 19 -3.17 -22.55 -2.84
C VAL A 19 -3.11 -22.70 -1.31
N VAL A 20 -2.49 -23.77 -0.80
CA VAL A 20 -2.34 -24.00 0.65
C VAL A 20 -1.43 -22.94 1.28
N ALA A 21 -0.31 -22.60 0.66
CA ALA A 21 0.60 -21.57 1.17
C ALA A 21 -0.08 -20.20 1.30
N ILE A 22 -1.03 -19.90 0.41
CA ILE A 22 -1.85 -18.68 0.45
C ILE A 22 -2.87 -18.76 1.58
N LEU A 23 -3.65 -19.85 1.66
CA LEU A 23 -4.69 -19.98 2.68
C LEU A 23 -4.14 -19.94 4.12
N TYR A 24 -2.89 -20.36 4.32
CA TYR A 24 -2.24 -20.40 5.65
C TYR A 24 -1.47 -19.13 6.03
N GLY A 25 -1.46 -18.07 5.23
CA GLY A 25 -0.85 -16.81 5.67
C GLY A 25 0.69 -16.76 5.59
N VAL A 26 1.34 -17.82 5.11
CA VAL A 26 2.78 -18.06 5.36
C VAL A 26 3.69 -17.24 4.42
N VAL A 27 3.16 -16.75 3.31
CA VAL A 27 3.97 -16.18 2.23
C VAL A 27 3.81 -14.66 2.16
N PRO A 28 4.90 -13.88 2.32
CA PRO A 28 4.89 -12.44 2.04
C PRO A 28 4.36 -12.16 0.64
N SER A 29 3.62 -11.07 0.45
CA SER A 29 3.01 -10.63 -0.81
C SER A 29 3.94 -10.73 -2.04
N HIS A 30 5.23 -10.41 -1.88
CA HIS A 30 6.23 -10.53 -2.94
C HIS A 30 6.47 -11.98 -3.38
N ALA A 31 6.63 -12.89 -2.41
CA ALA A 31 6.88 -14.30 -2.72
C ALA A 31 5.68 -14.95 -3.41
N PHE A 32 4.47 -14.44 -3.18
CA PHE A 32 3.29 -14.87 -3.92
C PHE A 32 3.32 -14.46 -5.39
N LEU A 33 3.61 -13.19 -5.72
CA LEU A 33 3.74 -12.76 -7.11
C LEU A 33 4.87 -13.48 -7.84
N THR A 34 5.99 -13.74 -7.16
CA THR A 34 7.09 -14.55 -7.70
C THR A 34 6.65 -15.98 -7.96
N ALA A 35 5.93 -16.61 -7.03
CA ALA A 35 5.43 -17.97 -7.20
C ALA A 35 4.37 -18.06 -8.32
N TRP A 36 3.51 -17.05 -8.44
CA TRP A 36 2.56 -16.88 -9.55
C TRP A 36 3.28 -16.78 -10.89
N GLY A 37 4.21 -15.84 -11.02
CA GLY A 37 5.00 -15.66 -12.24
C GLY A 37 5.79 -16.92 -12.60
N GLY A 38 6.37 -17.59 -11.60
CA GLY A 38 7.04 -18.87 -11.73
C GLY A 38 6.11 -19.97 -12.26
N PHE A 39 4.90 -20.09 -11.71
CA PHE A 39 3.90 -21.04 -12.19
C PHE A 39 3.52 -20.78 -13.67
N LEU A 40 3.21 -19.53 -14.02
CA LEU A 40 2.87 -19.16 -15.39
C LEU A 40 3.99 -19.50 -16.36
N LEU A 41 5.24 -19.15 -16.00
CA LEU A 41 6.42 -19.41 -16.81
C LEU A 41 6.66 -20.92 -16.99
N LEU A 42 6.65 -21.69 -15.91
CA LEU A 42 6.84 -23.14 -15.96
C LEU A 42 5.75 -23.83 -16.78
N ARG A 43 4.48 -23.39 -16.64
CA ARG A 43 3.38 -23.96 -17.43
C ARG A 43 3.52 -23.61 -18.90
N LEU A 44 3.87 -22.37 -19.23
CA LEU A 44 4.11 -21.96 -20.61
C LEU A 44 5.26 -22.77 -21.25
N LEU A 45 6.37 -22.96 -20.53
CA LEU A 45 7.50 -23.77 -20.99
C LEU A 45 7.09 -25.24 -21.21
N ALA A 46 6.27 -25.80 -20.32
CA ALA A 46 5.71 -27.14 -20.49
C ALA A 46 4.85 -27.24 -21.75
N LEU A 47 3.96 -26.26 -22.01
CA LEU A 47 3.14 -26.22 -23.22
C LEU A 47 3.99 -26.08 -24.49
N VAL A 48 5.06 -25.28 -24.46
CA VAL A 48 6.02 -25.17 -25.58
C VAL A 48 6.74 -26.51 -25.82
N GLY A 49 7.12 -27.21 -24.75
CA GLY A 49 7.68 -28.55 -24.82
C GLY A 49 6.72 -29.57 -25.44
N GLU A 50 5.47 -29.58 -24.97
CA GLU A 50 4.39 -30.40 -25.54
C GLU A 50 4.16 -30.08 -27.03
N PHE A 51 4.17 -28.79 -27.39
CA PHE A 51 3.99 -28.35 -28.77
C PHE A 51 5.12 -28.81 -29.69
N ARG A 52 6.38 -28.69 -29.24
CA ARG A 52 7.58 -29.06 -29.98
C ARG A 52 7.81 -30.56 -30.07
N SER A 53 7.28 -31.35 -29.12
CA SER A 53 7.38 -32.79 -29.15
C SER A 53 6.82 -33.32 -30.48
N ARG A 54 7.70 -33.89 -31.32
CA ARG A 54 7.31 -34.44 -32.62
C ARG A 54 6.61 -35.76 -32.38
N VAL A 55 5.47 -35.97 -33.05
CA VAL A 55 4.93 -37.33 -33.21
C VAL A 55 5.98 -38.11 -33.98
N HIS A 56 6.49 -39.18 -33.39
CA HIS A 56 7.25 -40.17 -34.14
C HIS A 56 6.32 -40.66 -35.25
N SER A 57 6.66 -40.36 -36.50
CA SER A 57 5.89 -40.83 -37.64
C SER A 57 5.75 -42.35 -37.56
N PRO A 58 4.68 -42.95 -38.12
CA PRO A 58 4.58 -44.41 -38.21
C PRO A 58 5.86 -45.04 -38.79
N LEU A 59 6.52 -44.32 -39.70
CA LEU A 59 7.83 -44.68 -40.25
C LEU A 59 8.93 -44.71 -39.19
N LYS A 60 9.02 -43.69 -38.33
CA LYS A 60 10.01 -43.63 -37.25
C LYS A 60 9.80 -44.71 -36.18
N TRP A 61 8.55 -45.10 -35.94
CA TRP A 61 8.26 -46.26 -35.09
C TRP A 61 8.74 -47.56 -35.69
N LYS A 62 8.56 -47.75 -37.01
CA LYS A 62 9.12 -48.91 -37.73
C LYS A 62 10.64 -48.90 -37.74
N GLU A 63 11.27 -47.73 -37.92
CA GLU A 63 12.73 -47.59 -37.82
C GLU A 63 13.24 -48.00 -36.44
N TRP A 64 12.58 -47.58 -35.37
CA TRP A 64 12.93 -47.97 -34.00
C TRP A 64 12.68 -49.44 -33.71
N GLU A 65 11.59 -50.00 -34.23
CA GLU A 65 11.31 -51.43 -34.16
C GLU A 65 12.41 -52.24 -34.87
N GLN A 66 12.83 -51.83 -36.08
CA GLN A 66 13.94 -52.45 -36.79
C GLN A 66 15.27 -52.32 -36.05
N GLN A 67 15.56 -51.16 -35.47
CA GLN A 67 16.76 -50.95 -34.65
C GLN A 67 16.76 -51.85 -33.40
N ALA A 68 15.60 -52.00 -32.74
CA ALA A 68 15.44 -52.88 -31.59
C ALA A 68 15.62 -54.36 -32.00
N ILE A 69 15.03 -54.80 -33.12
CA ILE A 69 15.22 -56.15 -33.66
C ILE A 69 16.70 -56.42 -33.91
N HIS A 70 17.40 -55.51 -34.58
CA HIS A 70 18.83 -55.66 -34.86
C HIS A 70 19.68 -55.70 -33.59
N TYR A 71 19.32 -54.91 -32.57
CA TYR A 71 19.98 -54.96 -31.28
C TYR A 71 19.80 -56.33 -30.61
N TYR A 72 18.57 -56.85 -30.54
CA TYR A 72 18.30 -58.16 -29.94
C TYR A 72 18.91 -59.33 -30.72
N GLN A 73 19.00 -59.23 -32.05
CA GLN A 73 19.70 -60.22 -32.88
C GLN A 73 21.22 -60.26 -32.64
N SER A 74 21.79 -59.21 -32.06
CA SER A 74 23.22 -59.14 -31.77
C SER A 74 23.61 -59.69 -30.38
N LEU A 75 22.63 -60.01 -29.53
CA LEU A 75 22.85 -60.58 -28.20
C LEU A 75 23.11 -62.09 -28.29
N SER A 76 23.86 -62.63 -27.32
CA SER A 76 23.99 -64.08 -27.14
C SER A 76 22.68 -64.71 -26.65
N GLU A 77 22.52 -66.04 -26.81
CA GLU A 77 21.30 -66.74 -26.38
C GLU A 77 21.01 -66.58 -24.88
N GLU A 78 22.06 -66.55 -24.05
CA GLU A 78 21.94 -66.35 -22.60
C GLU A 78 21.48 -64.92 -22.26
N GLU A 79 22.05 -63.90 -22.90
CA GLU A 79 21.66 -62.49 -22.72
C GLU A 79 20.23 -62.22 -23.24
N LEU A 80 19.84 -62.87 -24.34
CA LEU A 80 18.50 -62.75 -24.90
C LEU A 80 17.45 -63.36 -23.95
N ALA A 81 17.75 -64.52 -23.36
CA ALA A 81 16.88 -65.18 -22.39
C ALA A 81 16.73 -64.37 -21.09
N GLU A 82 17.81 -63.73 -20.63
CA GLU A 82 17.79 -62.84 -19.46
C GLU A 82 16.93 -61.59 -19.72
N GLU A 83 17.11 -60.93 -20.86
CA GLU A 83 16.35 -59.74 -21.23
C GLU A 83 14.86 -60.08 -21.47
N ALA A 84 14.56 -61.25 -22.04
CA ALA A 84 13.20 -61.77 -22.16
C ALA A 84 12.54 -61.93 -20.78
N LEU A 85 13.26 -62.50 -19.82
CA LEU A 85 12.77 -62.68 -18.46
C LEU A 85 12.57 -61.33 -17.75
N TYR A 86 13.49 -60.36 -17.96
CA TYR A 86 13.38 -58.99 -17.44
C TYR A 86 12.15 -58.25 -17.97
N GLN A 87 11.79 -58.46 -19.24
CA GLN A 87 10.57 -57.87 -19.82
C GLN A 87 9.30 -58.70 -19.56
N GLY A 88 9.42 -59.84 -18.88
CA GLY A 88 8.28 -60.70 -18.52
C GLY A 88 7.77 -61.58 -19.66
N LEU A 89 8.63 -61.92 -20.62
CA LEU A 89 8.38 -62.88 -21.70
C LEU A 89 9.00 -64.25 -21.39
N SER A 90 8.67 -65.24 -22.22
CA SER A 90 9.31 -66.56 -22.17
C SER A 90 10.81 -66.45 -22.46
N PRO A 91 11.70 -67.22 -21.81
CA PRO A 91 13.13 -67.29 -22.15
C PRO A 91 13.40 -67.66 -23.61
N THR A 92 12.42 -68.24 -24.29
CA THR A 92 12.47 -68.63 -25.71
C THR A 92 11.88 -67.56 -26.64
N ALA A 93 11.63 -66.33 -26.16
CA ALA A 93 11.04 -65.27 -26.97
C ALA A 93 11.99 -64.84 -28.09
N THR A 94 11.44 -64.56 -29.27
CA THR A 94 12.27 -64.15 -30.41
C THR A 94 12.71 -62.68 -30.28
N PRO A 95 13.81 -62.27 -30.94
CA PRO A 95 14.21 -60.87 -31.01
C PRO A 95 13.08 -59.92 -31.46
N GLU A 96 12.19 -60.38 -32.34
CA GLU A 96 11.02 -59.64 -32.79
C GLU A 96 9.95 -59.47 -31.71
N GLU A 97 9.71 -60.51 -30.89
CA GLU A 97 8.77 -60.43 -29.77
C GLU A 97 9.26 -59.47 -28.68
N LEU A 98 10.57 -59.49 -28.38
CA LEU A 98 11.23 -58.55 -27.47
C LEU A 98 11.16 -57.12 -28.00
N ALA A 99 11.49 -56.90 -29.28
CA ALA A 99 11.40 -55.58 -29.91
C ALA A 99 9.97 -55.05 -29.92
N ALA A 100 8.98 -55.88 -30.24
CA ALA A 100 7.57 -55.50 -30.25
C ALA A 100 7.09 -55.11 -28.85
N GLN A 101 7.47 -55.88 -27.81
CA GLN A 101 7.11 -55.57 -26.43
C GLN A 101 7.79 -54.29 -25.94
N GLN A 102 9.06 -54.07 -26.29
CA GLN A 102 9.78 -52.84 -25.97
C GLN A 102 9.14 -51.62 -26.64
N ILE A 103 8.76 -51.73 -27.92
CA ILE A 103 8.06 -50.67 -28.66
C ILE A 103 6.67 -50.42 -28.07
N GLU A 104 5.94 -51.45 -27.71
CA GLU A 104 4.62 -51.32 -27.06
C GLU A 104 4.75 -50.69 -25.67
N ARG A 105 5.76 -51.07 -24.88
CA ARG A 105 6.08 -50.43 -23.60
C ARG A 105 6.44 -48.97 -23.81
N ASN A 106 7.26 -48.66 -24.81
CA ASN A 106 7.62 -47.28 -25.18
C ASN A 106 6.41 -46.47 -25.67
N ARG A 107 5.48 -47.08 -26.41
CA ARG A 107 4.23 -46.45 -26.82
C ARG A 107 3.32 -46.15 -25.63
N ARG A 108 3.28 -47.05 -24.63
CA ARG A 108 2.50 -46.86 -23.40
C ARG A 108 3.12 -45.83 -22.46
N THR A 109 4.44 -45.71 -22.42
CA THR A 109 5.14 -44.74 -21.57
C THR A 109 5.25 -43.36 -22.20
N LEU A 110 5.22 -43.26 -23.53
CA LEU A 110 5.15 -41.96 -24.20
C LEU A 110 3.77 -41.32 -24.00
N PRO A 111 3.72 -40.03 -23.61
CA PRO A 111 2.46 -39.34 -23.40
C PRO A 111 1.68 -39.24 -24.71
N VAL A 112 0.38 -39.52 -24.65
CA VAL A 112 -0.53 -39.30 -25.77
C VAL A 112 -0.48 -37.82 -26.14
N ARG A 113 -0.01 -37.50 -27.37
CA ARG A 113 0.12 -36.12 -27.81
C ARG A 113 -1.25 -35.45 -27.85
N ARG A 114 -1.37 -34.33 -27.12
CA ARG A 114 -2.55 -33.46 -27.21
C ARG A 114 -2.55 -32.75 -28.57
N PRO A 115 -3.71 -32.63 -29.25
CA PRO A 115 -3.78 -31.89 -30.50
C PRO A 115 -3.23 -30.46 -30.32
N SER A 116 -2.51 -29.94 -31.31
CA SER A 116 -1.90 -28.60 -31.26
C SER A 116 -2.92 -27.50 -30.94
N LYS A 117 -4.15 -27.63 -31.44
CA LYS A 117 -5.26 -26.72 -31.14
C LYS A 117 -5.59 -26.66 -29.65
N VAL A 118 -5.49 -27.79 -28.94
CA VAL A 118 -5.77 -27.87 -27.49
C VAL A 118 -4.64 -27.21 -26.70
N ILE A 119 -3.38 -27.45 -27.09
CA ILE A 119 -2.20 -26.83 -26.46
C ILE A 119 -2.23 -25.31 -26.64
N LEU A 120 -2.53 -24.85 -27.86
CA LEU A 120 -2.64 -23.42 -28.16
C LEU A 120 -3.82 -22.78 -27.41
N ALA A 121 -4.98 -23.44 -27.39
CA ALA A 121 -6.12 -22.99 -26.60
C ALA A 121 -5.75 -22.87 -25.13
N GLU A 122 -5.08 -23.86 -24.54
CA GLU A 122 -4.63 -23.79 -23.15
C GLU A 122 -3.65 -22.64 -22.89
N ALA A 123 -2.74 -22.36 -23.82
CA ALA A 123 -1.85 -21.19 -23.72
C ALA A 123 -2.65 -19.88 -23.73
N PHE A 124 -3.71 -19.79 -24.53
CA PHE A 124 -4.66 -18.68 -24.46
C PHE A 124 -5.41 -18.64 -23.13
N GLY A 125 -5.81 -19.79 -22.57
CA GLY A 125 -6.43 -19.85 -21.26
C GLY A 125 -5.51 -19.35 -20.14
N LEU A 126 -4.22 -19.71 -20.23
CA LEU A 126 -3.18 -19.24 -19.31
C LEU A 126 -2.98 -17.72 -19.41
N LEU A 127 -2.99 -17.16 -20.62
CA LEU A 127 -2.94 -15.70 -20.83
C LEU A 127 -4.22 -15.02 -20.33
N GLY A 128 -5.38 -15.55 -20.67
CA GLY A 128 -6.68 -14.98 -20.32
C GLY A 128 -6.93 -14.99 -18.82
N PHE A 129 -6.95 -16.17 -18.21
CA PHE A 129 -7.23 -16.32 -16.78
C PHE A 129 -6.00 -16.03 -15.91
N GLY A 130 -4.79 -16.38 -16.36
CA GLY A 130 -3.57 -16.19 -15.55
C GLY A 130 -2.95 -14.80 -15.63
N VAL A 131 -3.33 -13.96 -16.60
CA VAL A 131 -2.74 -12.63 -16.75
C VAL A 131 -3.80 -11.54 -16.93
N LEU A 132 -4.62 -11.65 -17.99
CA LEU A 132 -5.53 -10.56 -18.35
C LEU A 132 -6.64 -10.34 -17.33
N LEU A 133 -7.31 -11.41 -16.88
CA LEU A 133 -8.41 -11.32 -15.92
C LEU A 133 -7.98 -10.74 -14.56
N PRO A 134 -6.87 -11.19 -13.92
CA PRO A 134 -6.39 -10.54 -12.70
C PRO A 134 -6.07 -9.06 -12.89
N ILE A 135 -5.42 -8.69 -13.99
CA ILE A 135 -5.11 -7.28 -14.28
C ILE A 135 -6.39 -6.46 -14.43
N LEU A 136 -7.39 -6.98 -15.15
CA LEU A 136 -8.69 -6.33 -15.30
C LEU A 136 -9.41 -6.10 -13.98
N ILE A 137 -9.48 -7.13 -13.13
CA ILE A 137 -10.10 -7.01 -11.81
C ILE A 137 -9.39 -5.92 -11.02
N LEU A 138 -8.05 -5.91 -11.02
CA LEU A 138 -7.27 -4.89 -10.31
C LEU A 138 -7.53 -3.47 -10.81
N LEU A 139 -7.57 -3.27 -12.12
CA LEU A 139 -7.92 -1.97 -12.71
C LEU A 139 -9.34 -1.55 -12.32
N SER A 140 -10.30 -2.46 -12.38
CA SER A 140 -11.70 -2.14 -12.05
C SER A 140 -11.96 -1.83 -10.57
N THR A 141 -11.11 -2.28 -9.65
CA THR A 141 -11.35 -2.15 -8.20
C THR A 141 -10.48 -1.10 -7.51
N HIS A 142 -9.42 -0.61 -8.15
CA HIS A 142 -8.48 0.33 -7.52
C HIS A 142 -8.48 1.68 -8.23
N GLU A 143 -8.46 2.77 -7.46
CA GLU A 143 -8.41 4.13 -8.02
C GLU A 143 -7.10 4.41 -8.77
N PHE A 144 -6.00 3.79 -8.31
CA PHE A 144 -4.68 3.85 -8.92
C PHE A 144 -3.99 2.49 -8.81
N VAL A 145 -3.35 2.06 -9.90
CA VAL A 145 -2.68 0.77 -10.04
C VAL A 145 -1.23 0.99 -10.46
N ALA A 146 -0.29 0.46 -9.65
CA ALA A 146 1.12 0.29 -10.01
C ALA A 146 1.48 -1.21 -9.99
N LEU A 147 1.98 -1.73 -11.11
CA LEU A 147 2.20 -3.17 -11.28
C LEU A 147 3.32 -3.75 -10.39
N HIS A 148 4.25 -2.91 -9.92
CA HIS A 148 5.44 -3.33 -9.18
C HIS A 148 5.26 -3.36 -7.65
N ARG A 149 4.10 -2.97 -7.11
CA ARG A 149 3.95 -2.78 -5.65
C ARG A 149 3.41 -4.02 -4.93
N ASN A 150 3.69 -4.08 -3.64
CA ASN A 150 3.15 -5.11 -2.73
C ASN A 150 1.64 -5.11 -2.75
N ARG A 151 1.08 -6.30 -2.99
CA ARG A 151 -0.36 -6.53 -3.05
C ARG A 151 -0.83 -7.24 -1.78
N GLY A 152 -2.02 -6.88 -1.31
CA GLY A 152 -2.62 -7.46 -0.12
C GLY A 152 -3.18 -8.87 -0.34
N TRP A 153 -3.90 -9.34 0.68
CA TRP A 153 -4.59 -10.64 0.66
C TRP A 153 -5.71 -10.71 -0.38
N THR A 154 -6.37 -9.58 -0.66
CA THR A 154 -7.46 -9.49 -1.63
C THR A 154 -6.98 -9.89 -3.03
N GLU A 155 -5.81 -9.40 -3.44
CA GLU A 155 -5.21 -9.71 -4.74
C GLU A 155 -4.70 -11.14 -4.81
N ALA A 156 -4.24 -11.69 -3.68
CA ALA A 156 -3.91 -13.11 -3.58
C ALA A 156 -5.14 -13.99 -3.83
N LEU A 157 -6.28 -13.66 -3.22
CA LEU A 157 -7.55 -14.35 -3.44
C LEU A 157 -8.04 -14.24 -4.89
N ILE A 158 -7.92 -13.05 -5.50
CA ILE A 158 -8.24 -12.84 -6.92
C ILE A 158 -7.40 -13.78 -7.79
N LEU A 159 -6.08 -13.82 -7.57
CA LEU A 159 -5.16 -14.65 -8.32
C LEU A 159 -5.49 -16.15 -8.14
N VAL A 160 -5.77 -16.61 -6.91
CA VAL A 160 -6.23 -17.99 -6.66
C VAL A 160 -7.52 -18.32 -7.41
N GLY A 161 -8.51 -17.42 -7.36
CA GLY A 161 -9.77 -17.59 -8.08
C GLY A 161 -9.55 -17.72 -9.59
N CYS A 162 -8.67 -16.88 -10.14
CA CYS A 162 -8.28 -16.93 -11.54
C CYS A 162 -7.58 -18.24 -11.94
N LEU A 163 -6.70 -18.81 -11.10
CA LEU A 163 -6.13 -20.13 -11.38
C LEU A 163 -7.17 -21.24 -11.28
N ALA A 164 -8.09 -21.15 -10.32
CA ALA A 164 -9.17 -22.13 -10.20
C ALA A 164 -10.02 -22.15 -11.48
N LEU A 165 -10.31 -20.98 -12.06
CA LEU A 165 -10.98 -20.86 -13.37
C LEU A 165 -10.15 -21.45 -14.51
N TYR A 166 -8.84 -21.20 -14.53
CA TYR A 166 -7.94 -21.79 -15.52
C TYR A 166 -7.89 -23.33 -15.44
N ALA A 167 -7.79 -23.87 -14.22
CA ALA A 167 -7.67 -25.30 -13.92
C ALA A 167 -9.01 -26.06 -13.99
N TRP A 168 -10.13 -25.35 -14.07
CA TRP A 168 -11.49 -25.91 -14.05
C TRP A 168 -11.69 -27.11 -15.00
N PRO A 169 -11.21 -27.08 -16.27
CA PRO A 169 -11.41 -28.21 -17.17
C PRO A 169 -10.77 -29.53 -16.69
N TRP A 170 -9.69 -29.47 -15.90
CA TRP A 170 -9.01 -30.66 -15.39
C TRP A 170 -9.83 -31.47 -14.39
N ILE A 171 -10.88 -30.87 -13.81
CA ILE A 171 -11.75 -31.54 -12.84
C ILE A 171 -12.71 -32.50 -13.56
N TRP A 172 -13.07 -32.22 -14.82
CA TRP A 172 -14.15 -32.94 -15.54
C TRP A 172 -13.68 -33.67 -16.81
N GLU A 173 -12.38 -33.68 -17.11
CA GLU A 173 -11.79 -34.25 -18.33
C GLU A 173 -11.75 -35.79 -18.31
N LYS A 174 -12.91 -36.45 -18.37
CA LYS A 174 -13.01 -37.92 -18.51
C LYS A 174 -13.54 -38.39 -19.88
N SER A 175 -13.97 -37.48 -20.78
CA SER A 175 -14.57 -37.84 -22.07
C SER A 175 -14.10 -36.96 -23.25
N HIS A 176 -14.19 -37.49 -24.48
CA HIS A 176 -13.88 -36.72 -25.69
C HIS A 176 -14.72 -35.44 -25.85
N ARG A 177 -15.97 -35.43 -25.37
CA ARG A 177 -16.81 -34.23 -25.35
C ARG A 177 -16.25 -33.18 -24.39
N ALA A 178 -15.71 -33.60 -23.24
CA ALA A 178 -15.06 -32.72 -22.28
C ALA A 178 -13.81 -32.03 -22.88
N GLN A 179 -13.07 -32.70 -23.75
CA GLN A 179 -11.90 -32.10 -24.41
C GLN A 179 -12.25 -30.93 -25.34
N ARG A 180 -13.37 -31.03 -26.09
CA ARG A 180 -13.87 -29.92 -26.93
C ARG A 180 -14.31 -28.73 -26.06
N GLN A 181 -15.01 -29.01 -24.97
CA GLN A 181 -15.43 -27.98 -24.01
C GLN A 181 -14.23 -27.30 -23.34
N ALA A 182 -13.21 -28.06 -22.94
CA ALA A 182 -11.96 -27.52 -22.39
C ALA A 182 -11.24 -26.60 -23.38
N THR A 183 -11.16 -27.01 -24.64
CA THR A 183 -10.56 -26.20 -25.71
C THR A 183 -11.30 -24.87 -25.88
N PHE A 184 -12.63 -24.90 -25.89
CA PHE A 184 -13.45 -23.69 -25.97
C PHE A 184 -13.27 -22.80 -24.73
N TRP A 185 -13.29 -23.39 -23.53
CA TRP A 185 -13.11 -22.68 -22.25
C TRP A 185 -11.80 -21.90 -22.19
N TRP A 186 -10.69 -22.50 -22.62
CA TRP A 186 -9.40 -21.81 -22.62
C TRP A 186 -9.25 -20.78 -23.75
N ALA A 187 -9.89 -20.99 -24.91
CA ALA A 187 -9.80 -20.05 -26.03
C ALA A 187 -10.71 -18.81 -25.88
N LEU A 188 -11.88 -18.98 -25.24
CA LEU A 188 -12.90 -17.94 -25.10
C LEU A 188 -12.46 -16.63 -24.40
N PRO A 189 -11.68 -16.63 -23.29
CA PRO A 189 -11.48 -15.43 -22.49
C PRO A 189 -10.58 -14.37 -23.15
N VAL A 190 -9.63 -14.74 -24.01
CA VAL A 190 -8.61 -13.77 -24.46
C VAL A 190 -9.18 -12.58 -25.25
N PRO A 191 -10.01 -12.76 -26.30
CA PRO A 191 -10.54 -11.62 -27.05
C PRO A 191 -11.36 -10.62 -26.21
N PRO A 192 -12.37 -11.04 -25.40
CA PRO A 192 -13.14 -10.09 -24.61
C PRO A 192 -12.31 -9.42 -23.52
N LEU A 193 -11.42 -10.16 -22.85
CA LEU A 193 -10.56 -9.58 -21.81
C LEU A 193 -9.55 -8.59 -22.41
N ALA A 194 -8.96 -8.88 -23.56
CA ALA A 194 -8.06 -7.93 -24.22
C ALA A 194 -8.80 -6.64 -24.64
N GLY A 195 -10.01 -6.77 -25.19
CA GLY A 195 -10.85 -5.61 -25.54
C GLY A 195 -11.23 -4.78 -24.32
N MET A 196 -11.67 -5.42 -23.23
CA MET A 196 -11.97 -4.75 -21.95
C MET A 196 -10.72 -4.08 -21.36
N LEU A 197 -9.54 -4.70 -21.48
CA LEU A 197 -8.31 -4.16 -20.92
C LEU A 197 -7.94 -2.86 -21.62
N VAL A 198 -8.00 -2.84 -22.95
CA VAL A 198 -7.79 -1.61 -23.73
C VAL A 198 -8.83 -0.56 -23.37
N PHE A 199 -10.11 -0.94 -23.27
CA PHE A 199 -11.18 -0.01 -22.92
C PHE A 199 -10.98 0.64 -21.54
N ILE A 200 -10.75 -0.15 -20.49
CA ILE A 200 -10.54 0.34 -19.12
C ILE A 200 -9.27 1.18 -19.03
N VAL A 201 -8.17 0.76 -19.69
CA VAL A 201 -6.94 1.56 -19.72
C VAL A 201 -7.18 2.89 -20.43
N MET A 202 -7.97 2.95 -21.50
CA MET A 202 -8.25 4.20 -22.18
C MET A 202 -9.19 5.12 -21.40
N GLN A 203 -10.20 4.56 -20.72
CA GLN A 203 -11.23 5.35 -20.03
C GLN A 203 -10.79 5.79 -18.63
N ASP A 204 -10.33 4.84 -17.82
CA ASP A 204 -10.17 5.03 -16.37
C ASP A 204 -8.70 5.12 -15.93
N HIS A 205 -7.78 4.53 -16.71
CA HIS A 205 -6.36 4.47 -16.39
C HIS A 205 -5.47 4.95 -17.53
N ALA A 206 -5.82 6.08 -18.16
CA ALA A 206 -5.08 6.61 -19.31
C ALA A 206 -3.58 6.87 -19.04
N TYR A 207 -3.21 6.98 -17.77
CA TYR A 207 -1.83 7.08 -17.30
C TYR A 207 -1.01 5.78 -17.45
N LEU A 208 -1.65 4.63 -17.65
CA LEU A 208 -0.98 3.36 -17.95
C LEU A 208 -0.67 3.19 -19.45
N ASN A 209 -1.18 4.08 -20.29
CA ASN A 209 -0.93 4.02 -21.73
C ASN A 209 0.47 4.62 -22.06
N PRO A 210 1.47 3.80 -22.44
CA PRO A 210 2.82 4.29 -22.70
C PRO A 210 2.92 5.17 -23.95
N TRP A 211 1.91 5.14 -24.83
CA TRP A 211 1.85 5.97 -26.04
C TRP A 211 1.22 7.34 -25.78
N ASN A 212 0.65 7.57 -24.59
CA ASN A 212 0.16 8.89 -24.23
C ASN A 212 1.34 9.76 -23.76
N PRO A 213 1.68 10.87 -24.44
CA PRO A 213 2.78 11.74 -24.02
C PRO A 213 2.54 12.36 -22.63
N GLU A 214 1.28 12.45 -22.19
CA GLU A 214 0.90 13.02 -20.90
C GLU A 214 0.73 11.96 -19.80
N HIS A 215 1.11 10.70 -20.03
CA HIS A 215 0.87 9.62 -19.06
C HIS A 215 1.42 9.91 -17.66
N LYS A 216 2.61 10.54 -17.54
CA LYS A 216 3.18 10.94 -16.24
C LYS A 216 2.38 12.05 -15.55
N ARG A 217 1.92 13.06 -16.31
CA ARG A 217 1.03 14.11 -15.82
C ARG A 217 -0.26 13.52 -15.27
N LEU A 218 -0.91 12.66 -16.05
CA LEU A 218 -2.15 11.97 -15.67
C LEU A 218 -1.93 11.05 -14.47
N ALA A 219 -0.77 10.39 -14.36
CA ALA A 219 -0.44 9.58 -13.19
C ALA A 219 -0.35 10.46 -11.94
N ALA A 220 0.38 11.58 -12.01
CA ALA A 220 0.53 12.52 -10.90
C ALA A 220 -0.80 13.14 -10.48
N GLU A 221 -1.62 13.60 -11.44
CA GLU A 221 -2.96 14.13 -11.19
C GLU A 221 -3.86 13.09 -10.52
N ARG A 222 -3.81 11.84 -10.99
CA ARG A 222 -4.59 10.75 -10.40
C ARG A 222 -4.15 10.46 -8.97
N VAL A 223 -2.85 10.37 -8.69
CA VAL A 223 -2.32 10.19 -7.32
C VAL A 223 -2.74 11.35 -6.41
N LEU A 224 -2.65 12.60 -6.88
CA LEU A 224 -3.04 13.77 -6.10
C LEU A 224 -4.56 13.86 -5.85
N SER A 225 -5.36 13.18 -6.68
CA SER A 225 -6.82 13.07 -6.48
C SER A 225 -7.24 11.96 -5.52
N ILE A 226 -6.33 11.04 -5.14
CA ILE A 226 -6.62 10.01 -4.14
C ILE A 226 -6.84 10.68 -2.80
N THR A 227 -8.01 10.45 -2.21
CA THR A 227 -8.41 11.09 -0.94
C THR A 227 -7.72 10.48 0.28
N ASP A 228 -7.41 9.18 0.22
CA ASP A 228 -6.63 8.50 1.24
C ASP A 228 -5.14 8.83 1.08
N ASN A 229 -4.65 9.77 1.89
CA ASN A 229 -3.25 10.20 1.87
C ASN A 229 -2.25 9.07 2.16
N VAL A 230 -2.65 7.99 2.85
CA VAL A 230 -1.78 6.83 3.08
C VAL A 230 -1.53 6.14 1.74
N VAL A 231 -2.61 5.87 1.01
CA VAL A 231 -2.61 5.26 -0.33
C VAL A 231 -1.99 6.20 -1.38
N ALA A 232 -2.26 7.50 -1.32
CA ALA A 232 -1.66 8.48 -2.21
C ALA A 232 -0.13 8.59 -1.99
N GLY A 233 0.29 8.66 -0.73
CA GLY A 233 1.70 8.67 -0.32
C GLY A 233 2.46 7.42 -0.78
N GLU A 234 1.73 6.33 -0.88
CA GLU A 234 2.22 5.08 -1.41
C GLU A 234 2.63 5.21 -2.89
N PHE A 235 2.03 6.12 -3.66
CA PHE A 235 2.33 6.35 -5.08
C PHE A 235 3.05 7.69 -5.35
N SER A 236 3.74 8.24 -4.35
CA SER A 236 4.48 9.51 -4.47
C SER A 236 5.47 9.54 -5.64
N ASP A 237 6.00 8.39 -6.04
CA ASP A 237 6.99 8.28 -7.11
C ASP A 237 6.44 8.71 -8.46
N ALA A 238 5.14 8.51 -8.73
CA ALA A 238 4.52 8.99 -9.96
C ALA A 238 4.48 10.53 -10.03
N VAL A 239 4.26 11.20 -8.89
CA VAL A 239 4.31 12.67 -8.79
C VAL A 239 5.75 13.15 -8.98
N GLN A 240 6.73 12.44 -8.42
CA GLN A 240 8.15 12.73 -8.60
C GLN A 240 8.63 12.53 -10.05
N ASP A 241 8.20 11.46 -10.72
CA ASP A 241 8.56 11.20 -12.12
C ASP A 241 8.00 12.28 -13.06
N TYR A 242 6.87 12.89 -12.71
CA TYR A 242 6.32 14.06 -13.41
C TYR A 242 7.09 15.34 -13.09
N ALA A 243 7.52 15.54 -11.83
CA ALA A 243 8.40 16.65 -11.46
C ALA A 243 9.72 16.64 -12.26
N GLU A 244 10.32 15.46 -12.45
CA GLU A 244 11.51 15.26 -13.28
C GLU A 244 11.28 15.53 -14.76
N GLN A 245 10.12 15.16 -15.29
CA GLN A 245 9.75 15.54 -16.65
C GLN A 245 9.67 17.07 -16.79
N LEU A 246 8.99 17.75 -15.87
CA LEU A 246 8.85 19.21 -15.89
C LEU A 246 10.20 19.93 -15.79
N ASP A 247 11.10 19.41 -14.96
CA ASP A 247 12.47 19.95 -14.86
C ASP A 247 13.25 19.77 -16.17
N GLY A 248 13.15 18.58 -16.79
CA GLY A 248 13.73 18.32 -18.11
C GLY A 248 13.15 19.19 -19.23
N GLU A 249 11.90 19.63 -19.09
CA GLU A 249 11.24 20.60 -19.98
C GLU A 249 11.61 22.06 -19.67
N GLY A 250 12.43 22.33 -18.65
CA GLY A 250 12.82 23.67 -18.23
C GLY A 250 11.77 24.41 -17.39
N LYS A 251 10.71 23.74 -16.93
CA LYS A 251 9.64 24.30 -16.10
C LYS A 251 9.98 24.16 -14.61
N SER A 252 11.12 24.71 -14.19
CA SER A 252 11.70 24.47 -12.86
C SER A 252 10.78 24.87 -11.68
N GLN A 253 9.95 25.91 -11.82
CA GLN A 253 8.99 26.29 -10.76
C GLN A 253 7.87 25.26 -10.57
N GLU A 254 7.33 24.73 -11.67
CA GLU A 254 6.30 23.69 -11.60
C GLU A 254 6.90 22.36 -11.11
N ALA A 255 8.12 22.04 -11.54
CA ALA A 255 8.87 20.89 -11.05
C ALA A 255 9.10 20.97 -9.54
N LEU A 256 9.53 22.13 -9.03
CA LEU A 256 9.70 22.37 -7.60
C LEU A 256 8.38 22.16 -6.84
N ARG A 257 7.27 22.71 -7.34
CA ARG A 257 5.94 22.52 -6.75
C ARG A 257 5.55 21.04 -6.68
N MET A 258 5.76 20.30 -7.77
CA MET A 258 5.43 18.85 -7.81
C MET A 258 6.35 18.02 -6.90
N ALA A 259 7.63 18.36 -6.80
CA ALA A 259 8.54 17.71 -5.86
C ALA A 259 8.13 17.97 -4.40
N GLN A 260 7.66 19.18 -4.08
CA GLN A 260 7.09 19.49 -2.77
C GLN A 260 5.80 18.71 -2.49
N GLU A 261 4.93 18.54 -3.48
CA GLU A 261 3.74 17.68 -3.36
C GLU A 261 4.13 16.20 -3.16
N ALA A 262 5.14 15.70 -3.88
CA ALA A 262 5.66 14.35 -3.69
C ALA A 262 6.21 14.16 -2.26
N LEU A 263 6.92 15.14 -1.70
CA LEU A 263 7.35 15.13 -0.29
C LEU A 263 6.17 15.24 0.68
N ARG A 264 5.14 16.03 0.37
CA ARG A 264 3.91 16.10 1.19
C ARG A 264 3.25 14.74 1.29
N LEU A 265 3.17 14.01 0.17
CA LEU A 265 2.63 12.66 0.07
C LEU A 265 3.53 11.63 0.77
N ASN A 266 4.84 11.71 0.56
CA ASN A 266 5.83 10.83 1.16
C ASN A 266 7.15 11.56 1.37
N ALA A 267 7.37 12.06 2.59
CA ALA A 267 8.60 12.78 2.89
C ALA A 267 9.82 11.87 3.17
N GLU A 268 9.74 10.57 2.85
CA GLU A 268 10.91 9.68 2.70
C GLU A 268 11.38 9.59 1.24
N ASN A 269 10.74 10.31 0.31
CA ASN A 269 11.13 10.32 -1.09
C ASN A 269 12.45 11.11 -1.29
N ASN A 270 13.57 10.41 -1.22
CA ASN A 270 14.91 10.99 -1.36
C ASN A 270 15.09 11.72 -2.71
N ARG A 271 14.53 11.20 -3.81
CA ARG A 271 14.58 11.84 -5.15
C ARG A 271 13.92 13.21 -5.13
N ALA A 272 12.74 13.30 -4.51
CA ALA A 272 12.03 14.56 -4.37
C ALA A 272 12.80 15.56 -3.48
N TYR A 273 13.43 15.08 -2.40
CA TYR A 273 14.26 15.92 -1.54
C TYR A 273 15.48 16.49 -2.28
N GLU A 274 16.22 15.64 -2.99
CA GLU A 274 17.36 16.05 -3.82
C GLU A 274 16.94 17.09 -4.87
N MET A 275 15.80 16.86 -5.52
CA MET A 275 15.25 17.80 -6.50
C MET A 275 14.92 19.16 -5.88
N VAL A 276 14.21 19.19 -4.75
CA VAL A 276 13.90 20.45 -4.03
C VAL A 276 15.18 21.19 -3.67
N SER A 277 16.18 20.49 -3.11
CA SER A 277 17.46 21.10 -2.71
C SER A 277 18.24 21.70 -3.89
N ARG A 278 18.11 21.12 -5.08
CA ARG A 278 18.76 21.58 -6.31
C ARG A 278 18.03 22.77 -6.95
N LEU A 279 16.69 22.74 -6.94
CA LEU A 279 15.86 23.73 -7.63
C LEU A 279 15.59 24.99 -6.79
N ASP A 280 15.56 24.85 -5.46
CA ASP A 280 15.33 25.97 -4.56
C ASP A 280 16.67 26.47 -3.98
N SER A 281 17.33 27.36 -4.74
CA SER A 281 18.59 28.03 -4.35
C SER A 281 18.45 28.92 -3.12
N SER A 282 17.23 29.27 -2.72
CA SER A 282 16.90 29.97 -1.47
C SER A 282 16.75 29.02 -0.27
N SER A 283 16.58 27.72 -0.50
CA SER A 283 16.37 26.70 0.55
C SER A 283 17.65 26.01 1.05
N ILE A 284 18.83 26.59 0.80
CA ILE A 284 20.06 26.30 1.56
C ILE A 284 19.86 26.60 3.09
N LEU A 285 18.71 27.19 3.47
CA LEU A 285 18.21 27.28 4.84
C LEU A 285 17.38 26.09 5.34
N ILE A 286 17.27 24.97 4.60
CA ILE A 286 17.08 23.64 5.23
C ILE A 286 18.46 23.23 5.79
N SER A 287 19.04 24.14 6.58
CA SER A 287 20.29 23.90 7.24
C SER A 287 20.03 22.87 8.32
N SER A 288 20.94 21.91 8.35
CA SER A 288 21.56 21.22 9.47
C SER A 288 21.68 22.03 10.78
N GLY A 289 20.62 22.71 11.24
CA GLY A 289 20.44 23.07 12.63
C GLY A 289 20.37 21.76 13.40
N THR A 290 21.49 21.42 14.05
CA THR A 290 21.78 20.20 14.82
C THR A 290 20.57 19.27 14.95
N LYS A 291 20.45 18.29 14.02
CA LYS A 291 19.39 17.26 14.03
C LYS A 291 19.19 16.62 15.42
N GLU A 292 20.25 16.58 16.21
CA GLU A 292 20.22 16.15 17.61
C GLU A 292 19.27 16.98 18.46
N ALA A 293 19.34 18.32 18.43
CA ALA A 293 18.49 19.17 19.26
C ALA A 293 17.01 19.12 18.84
N ALA A 294 16.71 18.95 17.55
CA ALA A 294 15.32 18.84 17.08
C ALA A 294 14.63 17.52 17.54
N ASN A 295 15.43 16.50 17.87
CA ASN A 295 14.96 15.16 18.21
C ASN A 295 15.06 14.82 19.70
N LEU A 296 15.72 15.66 20.51
CA LEU A 296 15.69 15.51 21.97
C LEU A 296 14.24 15.59 22.49
N PRO A 297 13.90 14.80 23.52
CA PRO A 297 12.58 14.89 24.14
C PRO A 297 12.37 16.29 24.74
N TYR A 298 11.12 16.74 24.80
CA TYR A 298 10.78 18.07 25.31
C TYR A 298 11.13 18.24 26.79
N TRP A 299 11.08 17.15 27.54
CA TRP A 299 11.41 17.08 28.96
C TRP A 299 12.14 15.76 29.24
N GLN A 300 12.94 15.73 30.29
CA GLN A 300 13.53 14.47 30.80
C GLN A 300 12.46 13.74 31.61
N SER A 301 12.45 12.40 31.59
CA SER A 301 11.46 11.55 32.27
C SER A 301 11.28 11.88 33.78
N SER A 302 12.29 12.49 34.39
CA SER A 302 12.33 12.91 35.79
C SER A 302 11.92 14.37 36.07
N ALA A 303 11.62 15.16 35.04
CA ALA A 303 11.27 16.57 35.21
C ALA A 303 9.80 16.72 35.64
N GLU A 304 9.56 17.45 36.74
CA GLU A 304 8.20 17.81 37.15
C GLU A 304 7.59 18.78 36.13
N ILE A 305 6.45 18.40 35.56
CA ILE A 305 5.66 19.27 34.68
C ILE A 305 4.93 20.29 35.56
N PRO A 306 5.15 21.60 35.37
CA PRO A 306 4.49 22.64 36.15
C PRO A 306 2.96 22.53 36.09
N GLU A 307 2.28 22.99 37.14
CA GLU A 307 0.82 23.08 37.10
C GLU A 307 0.34 24.07 36.04
N VAL A 308 -0.52 23.59 35.14
CA VAL A 308 -1.19 24.42 34.14
C VAL A 308 -2.37 25.12 34.79
N ARG A 309 -2.50 26.44 34.58
CA ARG A 309 -3.61 27.23 35.12
C ARG A 309 -4.94 26.78 34.56
N THR A 310 -5.97 26.72 35.39
CA THR A 310 -7.32 26.31 34.99
C THR A 310 -8.21 27.51 34.63
N CYS A 311 -9.17 27.32 33.73
CA CYS A 311 -10.18 28.33 33.37
C CYS A 311 -11.55 27.72 33.13
N LYS A 312 -12.60 28.54 33.26
CA LYS A 312 -13.96 28.23 32.81
C LYS A 312 -14.16 28.68 31.37
N LEU A 313 -14.95 27.92 30.60
CA LEU A 313 -15.30 28.28 29.22
C LEU A 313 -16.49 29.23 29.19
N ASP A 314 -16.26 30.45 29.67
CA ASP A 314 -17.29 31.49 29.74
C ASP A 314 -16.74 32.86 29.30
N SER A 315 -17.55 33.90 29.48
CA SER A 315 -17.22 35.27 29.10
C SER A 315 -16.02 35.86 29.86
N SER A 316 -15.53 35.24 30.94
CA SER A 316 -14.31 35.65 31.64
C SER A 316 -13.07 35.56 30.74
N LEU A 317 -13.08 34.67 29.74
CA LEU A 317 -11.99 34.54 28.77
C LEU A 317 -11.79 35.80 27.91
N ASN A 318 -12.74 36.74 27.88
CA ASN A 318 -12.54 38.04 27.24
C ASN A 318 -11.45 38.89 27.90
N SER A 319 -11.06 38.58 29.16
CA SER A 319 -10.05 39.34 29.88
C SER A 319 -8.61 38.97 29.52
N VAL A 320 -8.37 37.94 28.69
CA VAL A 320 -7.01 37.53 28.34
C VAL A 320 -6.27 38.64 27.59
N ALA A 321 -5.00 38.81 27.93
CA ALA A 321 -4.20 39.92 27.43
C ALA A 321 -3.55 39.66 26.08
N VAL A 322 -3.33 38.40 25.74
CA VAL A 322 -2.57 37.95 24.57
C VAL A 322 -3.21 36.68 24.00
N LEU A 323 -2.80 36.29 22.80
CA LEU A 323 -3.13 35.04 22.15
C LEU A 323 -2.85 33.88 23.11
N THR A 324 -3.92 33.16 23.46
CA THR A 324 -3.91 32.14 24.51
C THR A 324 -4.46 30.83 23.96
N VAL A 325 -3.84 29.71 24.32
CA VAL A 325 -4.32 28.38 23.96
C VAL A 325 -5.16 27.83 25.11
N ILE A 326 -6.37 27.34 24.80
CA ILE A 326 -7.26 26.70 25.75
C ILE A 326 -7.29 25.20 25.46
N LEU A 327 -6.79 24.38 26.39
CA LEU A 327 -6.88 22.93 26.30
C LEU A 327 -8.27 22.49 26.78
N VAL A 328 -8.97 21.73 25.94
CA VAL A 328 -10.32 21.25 26.23
C VAL A 328 -10.37 19.74 26.13
N ARG A 329 -10.91 19.11 27.18
CA ARG A 329 -11.16 17.67 27.20
C ARG A 329 -12.39 17.36 26.36
N LEU A 330 -12.24 16.47 25.38
CA LEU A 330 -13.35 15.92 24.61
C LEU A 330 -13.50 14.43 24.90
N GLY A 331 -14.45 14.10 25.77
CA GLY A 331 -14.59 12.76 26.36
C GLY A 331 -13.61 12.50 27.51
N ASP A 332 -13.24 11.24 27.68
CA ASP A 332 -12.35 10.81 28.77
C ASP A 332 -10.88 11.00 28.36
N VAL A 333 -10.26 12.07 28.88
CA VAL A 333 -8.85 12.37 28.67
C VAL A 333 -8.17 12.62 30.01
N PRO A 334 -7.14 11.82 30.36
CA PRO A 334 -6.41 12.01 31.60
C PRO A 334 -5.75 13.39 31.69
N GLU A 335 -5.93 14.06 32.83
CA GLU A 335 -5.34 15.38 33.09
C GLU A 335 -3.81 15.43 32.95
N PRO A 336 -3.02 14.40 33.35
CA PRO A 336 -1.57 14.40 33.16
C PRO A 336 -1.14 14.56 31.70
N LEU A 337 -1.90 14.02 30.75
CA LEU A 337 -1.64 14.17 29.32
C LEU A 337 -1.80 15.63 28.88
N LEU A 338 -2.82 16.32 29.38
CA LEU A 338 -3.10 17.71 29.05
C LEU A 338 -2.03 18.64 29.64
N LYS A 339 -1.56 18.36 30.85
CA LYS A 339 -0.46 19.11 31.47
C LYS A 339 0.81 19.03 30.63
N ALA A 340 1.17 17.84 30.16
CA ALA A 340 2.32 17.64 29.27
C ALA A 340 2.19 18.41 27.95
N VAL A 341 0.99 18.36 27.34
CA VAL A 341 0.68 19.14 26.12
C VAL A 341 0.81 20.64 26.37
N GLY A 342 0.21 21.14 27.45
CA GLY A 342 0.21 22.55 27.77
C GLY A 342 1.61 23.09 28.03
N TYR A 343 2.42 22.35 28.78
CA TYR A 343 3.82 22.68 29.01
C TYR A 343 4.59 22.83 27.71
N VAL A 344 4.49 21.88 26.78
CA VAL A 344 5.23 21.96 25.50
C VAL A 344 4.77 23.12 24.64
N ILE A 345 3.47 23.36 24.55
CA ILE A 345 2.94 24.48 23.77
C ILE A 345 3.46 25.79 24.35
N GLU A 346 3.39 25.98 25.67
CA GLU A 346 3.86 27.21 26.31
C GLU A 346 5.36 27.42 26.10
N GLN A 347 6.18 26.39 26.30
CA GLN A 347 7.64 26.47 26.14
C GLN A 347 8.06 26.77 24.70
N GLU A 348 7.49 26.08 23.71
CA GLU A 348 7.94 26.16 22.32
C GLU A 348 7.33 27.36 21.58
N THR A 349 6.15 27.84 22.01
CA THR A 349 5.46 28.95 21.33
C THR A 349 5.52 30.27 22.09
N GLY A 350 5.69 30.25 23.41
CA GLY A 350 5.56 31.41 24.29
C GLY A 350 4.11 31.87 24.50
N MET A 351 3.11 31.15 23.97
CA MET A 351 1.70 31.45 24.20
C MET A 351 1.26 30.90 25.56
N PRO A 352 0.57 31.69 26.41
CA PRO A 352 -0.03 31.17 27.62
C PRO A 352 -1.00 30.03 27.32
N VAL A 353 -0.98 29.00 28.17
CA VAL A 353 -1.90 27.86 28.06
C VAL A 353 -2.80 27.79 29.30
N LEU A 354 -4.11 27.66 29.07
CA LEU A 354 -5.09 27.42 30.13
C LEU A 354 -5.77 26.07 29.91
N LEU A 355 -6.02 25.34 30.99
CA LEU A 355 -6.77 24.09 30.99
C LEU A 355 -8.23 24.34 31.36
N SER A 356 -9.15 23.90 30.51
CA SER A 356 -10.57 23.97 30.84
C SER A 356 -10.95 23.02 31.98
N ASP A 357 -11.65 23.54 32.98
CA ASP A 357 -12.26 22.74 34.05
C ASP A 357 -13.49 21.94 33.56
N GLN A 358 -14.05 22.32 32.41
CA GLN A 358 -15.17 21.64 31.76
C GLN A 358 -14.70 20.49 30.87
N VAL A 359 -15.53 19.45 30.78
CA VAL A 359 -15.37 18.34 29.84
C VAL A 359 -16.47 18.47 28.79
N VAL A 360 -16.08 18.56 27.53
CA VAL A 360 -17.03 18.53 26.42
C VAL A 360 -17.40 17.07 26.18
N PRO A 361 -18.69 16.71 26.19
CA PRO A 361 -19.10 15.35 25.87
C PRO A 361 -18.76 15.03 24.41
N LEU A 362 -18.24 13.82 24.19
CA LEU A 362 -18.00 13.33 22.83
C LEU A 362 -19.36 13.18 22.12
N PRO A 363 -19.54 13.73 20.90
CA PRO A 363 -20.78 13.57 20.15
C PRO A 363 -20.99 12.10 19.74
N GLU A 364 -22.13 11.78 19.12
CA GLU A 364 -22.33 10.45 18.53
C GLU A 364 -21.31 10.18 17.41
N HIS A 365 -20.86 8.93 17.31
CA HIS A 365 -19.94 8.50 16.26
C HIS A 365 -20.62 8.59 14.89
N THR A 366 -19.85 8.90 13.85
CA THR A 366 -20.39 9.14 12.50
C THR A 366 -20.14 7.96 11.56
N ARG A 367 -19.19 7.07 11.86
CA ARG A 367 -18.99 5.83 11.10
C ARG A 367 -18.28 4.74 11.90
N ARG A 368 -18.23 3.54 11.32
CA ARG A 368 -17.37 2.43 11.75
C ARG A 368 -16.45 2.04 10.60
N ARG A 369 -15.16 2.37 10.71
CA ARG A 369 -14.16 2.14 9.66
C ARG A 369 -12.79 2.00 10.34
N GLY A 370 -12.03 0.97 9.99
CA GLY A 370 -10.72 0.67 10.59
C GLY A 370 -10.37 -0.81 10.53
N LEU A 371 -9.10 -1.15 10.80
CA LEU A 371 -8.56 -2.52 10.76
C LEU A 371 -9.33 -3.53 11.64
N LEU A 372 -10.11 -3.06 12.62
CA LEU A 372 -10.89 -3.88 13.56
C LEU A 372 -12.38 -3.49 13.65
N GLY A 373 -12.91 -2.68 12.73
CA GLY A 373 -14.32 -2.25 12.76
C GLY A 373 -14.66 -1.27 13.90
N GLU A 374 -13.67 -0.53 14.39
CA GLU A 374 -13.82 0.46 15.45
C GLU A 374 -14.65 1.67 15.00
N VAL A 375 -15.29 2.31 15.98
CA VAL A 375 -16.07 3.54 15.81
C VAL A 375 -15.14 4.73 15.58
N GLN A 376 -15.51 5.61 14.65
CA GLN A 376 -14.76 6.82 14.33
C GLN A 376 -15.67 8.05 14.31
N TRP A 377 -15.07 9.21 14.59
CA TRP A 377 -15.75 10.49 14.63
C TRP A 377 -15.21 11.45 13.58
N ASP A 378 -16.11 12.08 12.85
CA ASP A 378 -15.76 13.20 11.99
C ASP A 378 -15.34 14.40 12.84
N VAL A 379 -14.17 14.96 12.59
CA VAL A 379 -13.70 16.18 13.27
C VAL A 379 -14.70 17.34 13.13
N ASN A 380 -15.47 17.39 12.04
CA ASN A 380 -16.45 18.44 11.78
C ASN A 380 -17.63 18.41 12.76
N VAL A 381 -17.95 17.26 13.37
CA VAL A 381 -19.03 17.19 14.39
C VAL A 381 -18.56 17.57 15.79
N MET A 382 -17.24 17.60 16.02
CA MET A 382 -16.66 17.91 17.34
C MET A 382 -16.66 19.41 17.64
N LEU A 383 -16.44 20.26 16.64
CA LEU A 383 -16.45 21.71 16.83
C LEU A 383 -17.84 22.23 17.28
N PRO A 384 -18.96 21.81 16.66
CA PRO A 384 -20.30 22.14 17.17
C PRO A 384 -20.57 21.63 18.59
N ALA A 385 -19.91 20.57 19.05
CA ALA A 385 -20.04 20.09 20.42
C ALA A 385 -19.40 21.06 21.42
N LEU A 386 -18.23 21.61 21.09
CA LEU A 386 -17.61 22.66 21.88
C LEU A 386 -18.43 23.95 21.86
N GLN A 387 -18.92 24.39 20.69
CA GLN A 387 -19.76 25.59 20.59
C GLN A 387 -21.05 25.50 21.42
N ARG A 388 -21.65 24.30 21.54
CA ARG A 388 -22.80 24.08 22.43
C ARG A 388 -22.45 24.20 23.92
N THR A 389 -21.19 23.98 24.28
CA THR A 389 -20.68 24.10 25.65
C THR A 389 -20.30 25.55 25.97
N VAL A 390 -19.78 26.28 24.97
CA VAL A 390 -19.40 27.70 25.09
C VAL A 390 -20.59 28.59 24.73
N HIS A 391 -21.40 28.96 25.72
CA HIS A 391 -22.61 29.77 25.50
C HIS A 391 -22.33 31.16 24.88
N ASP A 392 -21.19 31.77 25.20
CA ASP A 392 -20.75 33.05 24.64
C ASP A 392 -19.39 32.88 23.97
N SER A 393 -19.30 33.11 22.66
CA SER A 393 -18.01 33.08 21.96
C SER A 393 -17.16 34.29 22.36
N PRO A 394 -16.07 34.11 23.14
CA PRO A 394 -15.25 35.23 23.56
C PRO A 394 -14.60 35.91 22.35
N ARG A 395 -14.49 37.24 22.40
CA ARG A 395 -13.86 38.06 21.35
C ARG A 395 -12.34 38.02 21.40
N ALA A 396 -11.78 37.48 22.49
CA ALA A 396 -10.35 37.36 22.68
C ALA A 396 -9.67 36.47 21.61
N PRO A 397 -8.37 36.69 21.34
CA PRO A 397 -7.59 35.85 20.43
C PRO A 397 -7.33 34.51 21.11
N LEU A 398 -8.27 33.58 20.99
CA LEU A 398 -8.15 32.24 21.56
C LEU A 398 -7.86 31.21 20.48
N ARG A 399 -7.15 30.15 20.88
CA ARG A 399 -7.04 28.90 20.13
C ARG A 399 -7.47 27.75 21.01
N TYR A 400 -8.53 27.07 20.63
CA TYR A 400 -9.03 25.92 21.39
C TYR A 400 -8.43 24.64 20.84
N LEU A 401 -7.75 23.88 21.70
CA LEU A 401 -7.23 22.56 21.37
C LEU A 401 -8.08 21.50 22.06
N LEU A 402 -8.96 20.85 21.29
CA LEU A 402 -9.73 19.72 21.77
C LEU A 402 -8.84 18.47 21.71
N ILE A 403 -8.74 17.76 22.82
CA ILE A 403 -7.97 16.53 22.91
C ILE A 403 -8.94 15.39 23.21
N THR A 404 -8.81 14.27 22.51
CA THR A 404 -9.70 13.11 22.67
C THR A 404 -8.96 11.77 22.56
N ALA A 405 -9.48 10.77 23.26
CA ALA A 405 -9.07 9.36 23.10
C ALA A 405 -9.74 8.67 21.91
N ALA A 406 -10.77 9.30 21.32
CA ALA A 406 -11.56 8.73 20.24
C ALA A 406 -10.80 8.79 18.90
N ASP A 407 -10.96 7.77 18.05
CA ASP A 407 -10.36 7.80 16.72
C ASP A 407 -11.13 8.77 15.80
N ILE A 408 -10.39 9.60 15.09
CA ILE A 408 -10.95 10.71 14.32
C ILE A 408 -10.59 10.63 12.84
N TYR A 409 -11.47 11.17 12.01
CA TYR A 409 -11.24 11.30 10.58
C TYR A 409 -11.77 12.64 10.06
N MET A 410 -11.39 12.97 8.83
CA MET A 410 -11.89 14.14 8.12
C MET A 410 -12.15 13.77 6.65
N GLY A 411 -13.37 14.02 6.16
CA GLY A 411 -13.77 13.65 4.81
C GLY A 411 -13.59 12.14 4.56
N ASP A 412 -12.89 11.79 3.49
CA ASP A 412 -12.70 10.39 3.08
C ASP A 412 -11.44 9.73 3.66
N ALA A 413 -10.58 10.49 4.35
CA ALA A 413 -9.36 9.98 4.96
C ALA A 413 -9.69 8.82 5.92
N ASN A 414 -8.85 7.78 5.95
CA ASN A 414 -9.07 6.62 6.82
C ASN A 414 -9.06 7.01 8.31
N TYR A 415 -8.05 7.79 8.72
CA TYR A 415 -7.97 8.45 10.02
C TYR A 415 -7.07 9.69 9.91
N VAL A 416 -7.10 10.56 10.92
CA VAL A 416 -6.14 11.67 11.09
C VAL A 416 -5.69 11.75 12.54
N PHE A 417 -4.43 12.11 12.78
CA PHE A 417 -3.93 12.35 14.15
C PHE A 417 -4.43 13.69 14.72
N SER A 418 -4.63 14.68 13.83
CA SER A 418 -5.23 15.96 14.21
C SER A 418 -5.82 16.68 13.01
N CYS A 419 -6.73 17.61 13.28
CA CYS A 419 -7.20 18.60 12.32
C CYS A 419 -7.04 20.01 12.92
N SER A 420 -6.51 20.95 12.14
CA SER A 420 -6.33 22.36 12.54
C SER A 420 -7.25 23.28 11.75
N SER A 421 -7.74 24.34 12.38
CA SER A 421 -8.53 25.42 11.79
C SER A 421 -8.13 26.76 12.40
N ASN A 422 -8.66 27.87 11.91
CA ASN A 422 -8.37 29.20 12.49
C ASN A 422 -8.86 29.35 13.94
N PHE A 423 -9.74 28.47 14.39
CA PHE A 423 -10.24 28.44 15.77
C PHE A 423 -9.31 27.68 16.73
N GLY A 424 -8.39 26.87 16.21
CA GLY A 424 -7.55 25.95 16.99
C GLY A 424 -7.47 24.59 16.32
N GLY A 425 -7.77 23.50 17.03
CA GLY A 425 -7.75 22.17 16.42
C GLY A 425 -8.27 21.06 17.32
N VAL A 426 -8.37 19.88 16.72
CA VAL A 426 -8.73 18.61 17.38
C VAL A 426 -7.56 17.67 17.23
N VAL A 427 -7.13 17.05 18.33
CA VAL A 427 -6.06 16.05 18.36
C VAL A 427 -6.59 14.76 18.98
N SER A 428 -6.35 13.65 18.30
CA SER A 428 -6.64 12.32 18.81
C SER A 428 -5.35 11.59 19.14
N TYR A 429 -5.36 10.88 20.27
CA TYR A 429 -4.29 9.94 20.61
C TYR A 429 -4.70 8.47 20.49
N ALA A 430 -5.88 8.16 19.91
CA ALA A 430 -6.38 6.79 19.75
C ALA A 430 -5.35 5.88 19.08
N ARG A 431 -4.76 6.36 17.98
CA ARG A 431 -3.76 5.63 17.19
C ARG A 431 -2.39 5.49 17.85
N TYR A 432 -2.19 6.10 19.01
CA TYR A 432 -0.97 5.93 19.81
C TYR A 432 -1.15 4.87 20.92
N LEU A 433 -2.39 4.52 21.28
CA LEU A 433 -2.70 3.55 22.34
C LEU A 433 -2.39 2.11 21.94
N ASP A 434 -2.50 1.79 20.65
CA ASP A 434 -2.29 0.43 20.11
C ASP A 434 -0.82 -0.02 20.17
N ILE A 435 0.10 0.87 20.58
CA ILE A 435 1.53 0.62 20.59
C ILE A 435 2.00 0.45 22.03
N SER A 436 2.62 -0.68 22.32
CA SER A 436 3.05 -1.13 23.66
C SER A 436 4.19 -0.33 24.30
N ASP A 437 4.41 0.93 23.90
CA ASP A 437 5.55 1.75 24.31
C ASP A 437 5.33 2.48 25.65
N GLY A 438 4.17 2.29 26.28
CA GLY A 438 3.82 2.83 27.59
C GLY A 438 3.36 4.30 27.59
N GLU A 439 3.05 4.80 28.78
CA GLU A 439 2.41 6.11 28.97
C GLU A 439 3.33 7.29 28.60
N GLU A 440 4.64 7.15 28.78
CA GLU A 440 5.59 8.22 28.47
C GLU A 440 5.67 8.49 26.96
N ALA A 441 5.72 7.44 26.14
CA ALA A 441 5.66 7.56 24.70
C ALA A 441 4.35 8.22 24.24
N LEU A 442 3.23 7.84 24.86
CA LEU A 442 1.92 8.46 24.59
C LEU A 442 1.93 9.97 24.90
N ARG A 443 2.41 10.36 26.09
CA ARG A 443 2.53 11.77 26.50
C ARG A 443 3.35 12.57 25.48
N PHE A 444 4.48 12.02 25.10
CA PHE A 444 5.38 12.64 24.14
C PHE A 444 4.74 12.79 22.75
N ARG A 445 4.12 11.72 22.23
CA ARG A 445 3.45 11.73 20.93
C ARG A 445 2.29 12.72 20.90
N LEU A 446 1.47 12.74 21.95
CA LEU A 446 0.35 13.67 22.04
C LEU A 446 0.83 15.12 22.14
N ALA A 447 1.84 15.43 22.96
CA ALA A 447 2.41 16.78 23.06
C ALA A 447 2.97 17.26 21.71
N LYS A 448 3.69 16.39 21.00
CA LYS A 448 4.25 16.66 19.68
C LYS A 448 3.17 16.94 18.63
N GLN A 449 2.14 16.10 18.56
CA GLN A 449 1.05 16.32 17.61
C GLN A 449 0.24 17.58 17.95
N SER A 450 0.04 17.84 19.24
CA SER A 450 -0.65 19.03 19.74
C SER A 450 0.07 20.32 19.38
N LEU A 451 1.39 20.37 19.57
CA LEU A 451 2.22 21.50 19.15
C LEU A 451 2.10 21.74 17.64
N GLY A 452 2.29 20.69 16.84
CA GLY A 452 2.14 20.79 15.38
C GLY A 452 0.74 21.24 14.94
N CYS A 453 -0.31 20.80 15.63
CA CYS A 453 -1.69 21.20 15.37
C CYS A 453 -1.93 22.69 15.67
N ILE A 454 -1.46 23.18 16.82
CA ILE A 454 -1.57 24.58 17.21
C ILE A 454 -0.81 25.50 16.26
N ILE A 455 0.42 25.15 15.87
CA ILE A 455 1.19 25.96 14.91
C ILE A 455 0.42 26.08 13.57
N LYS A 456 -0.14 24.98 13.08
CA LYS A 456 -0.96 24.99 11.84
C LYS A 456 -2.26 25.80 11.99
N SER A 457 -2.84 25.86 13.19
CA SER A 457 -4.02 26.70 13.50
C SER A 457 -3.75 28.21 13.38
N LEU A 458 -2.48 28.61 13.30
CA LEU A 458 -2.05 29.98 13.04
C LEU A 458 -1.97 30.30 11.53
N GLY A 459 -2.41 29.38 10.66
CA GLY A 459 -2.35 29.53 9.20
C GLY A 459 -0.97 29.16 8.61
N ILE A 460 -0.10 28.51 9.39
CA ILE A 460 1.22 28.09 8.93
C ILE A 460 1.09 26.73 8.26
N SER A 461 1.58 26.62 7.02
CA SER A 461 1.55 25.38 6.26
C SER A 461 2.47 24.32 6.87
N THR A 462 2.18 23.06 6.54
CA THR A 462 3.03 21.91 6.85
C THR A 462 4.44 22.14 6.31
N SER A 463 5.46 21.94 7.16
CA SER A 463 6.85 22.02 6.70
C SER A 463 7.23 20.76 5.91
N PRO A 464 7.95 20.89 4.77
CA PRO A 464 8.49 19.74 4.04
C PRO A 464 9.67 19.08 4.78
N ASP A 465 10.28 19.78 5.73
CA ASP A 465 11.38 19.28 6.54
C ASP A 465 10.87 18.33 7.63
N ARG A 466 11.28 17.06 7.57
CA ARG A 466 10.92 16.03 8.55
C ARG A 466 11.38 16.36 9.97
N ALA A 467 12.45 17.15 10.15
CA ALA A 467 12.90 17.59 11.47
C ALA A 467 11.97 18.64 12.09
N CYS A 468 10.95 19.12 11.36
CA CYS A 468 9.96 20.06 11.87
C CYS A 468 8.73 19.35 12.44
N VAL A 469 8.25 19.82 13.59
CA VAL A 469 7.01 19.36 14.26
C VAL A 469 5.73 19.64 13.48
N THR A 470 5.77 20.43 12.41
CA THR A 470 4.61 20.64 11.53
C THR A 470 4.61 19.72 10.31
N SER A 471 5.65 18.91 10.09
CA SER A 471 5.71 18.01 8.94
C SER A 471 4.59 16.98 8.94
N TYR A 472 4.15 16.59 7.75
CA TYR A 472 3.05 15.64 7.57
C TYR A 472 3.52 14.21 7.86
N THR A 473 2.65 13.40 8.46
CA THR A 473 2.93 12.01 8.83
C THR A 473 1.68 11.16 8.60
N ARG A 474 1.82 10.06 7.87
CA ARG A 474 0.68 9.18 7.54
C ARG A 474 0.54 7.98 8.47
N SER A 475 1.60 7.62 9.21
CA SER A 475 1.65 6.45 10.10
C SER A 475 2.36 6.80 11.40
N VAL A 476 2.20 5.97 12.44
CA VAL A 476 2.91 6.18 13.70
C VAL A 476 4.43 6.03 13.56
N PRO A 477 4.97 5.05 12.82
CA PRO A 477 6.41 4.97 12.57
C PRO A 477 7.00 6.21 11.87
N GLU A 478 6.24 6.86 10.99
CA GLU A 478 6.66 8.15 10.42
C GLU A 478 6.54 9.30 11.43
N PHE A 479 5.50 9.28 12.25
CA PHE A 479 5.28 10.25 13.32
C PHE A 479 6.39 10.25 14.36
N ASP A 480 6.91 9.08 14.71
CA ASP A 480 8.02 8.97 15.66
C ASP A 480 9.33 9.52 15.08
N ARG A 481 9.54 9.38 13.77
CA ARG A 481 10.75 9.89 13.07
C ARG A 481 10.73 11.39 12.79
N LYS A 482 9.55 12.01 12.80
CA LYS A 482 9.39 13.46 12.67
C LYS A 482 10.10 14.19 13.82
N GLY A 483 10.58 15.41 13.62
CA GLY A 483 11.19 16.18 14.69
C GLY A 483 10.17 16.74 15.69
N ASN A 484 10.65 17.12 16.86
CA ASN A 484 9.81 17.56 17.97
C ASN A 484 9.63 19.07 17.99
N ARG A 485 10.47 19.83 17.30
CA ARG A 485 10.44 21.30 17.37
C ARG A 485 10.09 21.92 16.02
N PRO A 486 9.55 23.15 15.99
CA PRO A 486 9.48 23.89 14.75
C PRO A 486 10.90 24.16 14.24
N ASN A 487 11.15 23.98 12.95
CA ASN A 487 12.40 24.43 12.35
C ASN A 487 12.47 25.97 12.31
N ALA A 488 13.64 26.52 12.00
CA ALA A 488 13.89 27.96 12.06
C ALA A 488 12.88 28.80 11.27
N LEU A 489 12.50 28.34 10.07
CA LEU A 489 11.50 29.02 9.24
C LEU A 489 10.12 28.98 9.90
N THR A 490 9.67 27.80 10.32
CA THR A 490 8.36 27.60 10.98
C THR A 490 8.27 28.44 12.25
N ALA A 491 9.32 28.45 13.06
CA ALA A 491 9.40 29.23 14.29
C ALA A 491 9.31 30.74 14.01
N LYS A 492 10.03 31.24 13.00
CA LYS A 492 9.97 32.67 12.60
C LYS A 492 8.57 33.08 12.15
N LEU A 493 7.92 32.27 11.31
CA LEU A 493 6.56 32.53 10.84
C LEU A 493 5.55 32.54 12.00
N MET A 494 5.66 31.54 12.89
CA MET A 494 4.86 31.43 14.11
C MET A 494 4.97 32.67 15.00
N GLN A 495 6.19 33.09 15.32
CA GLN A 495 6.40 34.28 16.16
C GLN A 495 5.86 35.55 15.50
N GLY A 496 5.99 35.68 14.18
CA GLY A 496 5.42 36.79 13.43
C GLY A 496 3.89 36.87 13.51
N VAL A 497 3.19 35.72 13.43
CA VAL A 497 1.72 35.67 13.58
C VAL A 497 1.32 35.98 15.02
N ILE A 498 1.96 35.38 16.02
CA ILE A 498 1.68 35.61 17.44
C ILE A 498 1.81 37.10 17.78
N GLN A 499 2.93 37.73 17.38
CA GLN A 499 3.19 39.14 17.65
C GLN A 499 2.13 40.04 17.01
N ARG A 500 1.78 39.79 15.74
CA ARG A 500 0.76 40.55 15.03
C ARG A 500 -0.61 40.44 15.70
N THR A 501 -1.06 39.23 16.00
CA THR A 501 -2.35 39.01 16.66
C THR A 501 -2.40 39.68 18.03
N ASN A 502 -1.31 39.65 18.80
CA ASN A 502 -1.23 40.33 20.09
C ASN A 502 -1.32 41.86 19.96
N GLN A 503 -0.69 42.45 18.94
CA GLN A 503 -0.76 43.89 18.67
C GLN A 503 -2.18 44.30 18.26
N GLU A 504 -2.80 43.57 17.34
CA GLU A 504 -4.18 43.80 16.91
C GLU A 504 -5.16 43.72 18.08
N TRP A 505 -5.00 42.70 18.94
CA TRP A 505 -5.83 42.54 20.12
C TRP A 505 -5.64 43.66 21.15
N ALA A 506 -4.41 44.12 21.36
CA ALA A 506 -4.14 45.23 22.27
C ALA A 506 -4.87 46.52 21.84
N LEU A 507 -4.95 46.79 20.53
CA LEU A 507 -5.69 47.91 19.97
C LEU A 507 -7.21 47.76 20.18
N ILE A 508 -7.76 46.58 19.87
CA ILE A 508 -9.19 46.28 20.06
C ILE A 508 -9.58 46.38 21.54
N ARG A 509 -8.77 45.82 22.44
CA ARG A 509 -9.03 45.89 23.87
C ARG A 509 -8.94 47.32 24.39
N GLY A 510 -8.10 48.16 23.80
CA GLY A 510 -8.00 49.58 24.11
C GLY A 510 -9.26 50.36 23.73
N SER A 511 -9.98 49.98 22.67
CA SER A 511 -11.23 50.64 22.26
C SER A 511 -12.48 50.11 22.96
N LEU A 512 -12.39 48.95 23.62
CA LEU A 512 -13.46 48.38 24.44
C LEU A 512 -13.49 48.92 25.89
N ARG A 513 -12.44 49.65 26.29
CA ARG A 513 -12.37 50.37 27.58
C ARG A 513 -12.79 51.81 27.37
#